data_AF-A0A7M3MEL7-F1
#
_entry.id   AF-A0A7M3MEL7-F1
#
_cell.length_a   1.000
_cell.length_b   1.000
_cell.length_c   1.000
_cell.angle_alpha   90.00
_cell.angle_beta   90.00
_cell.angle_gamma   90.00
#
_symmetry.space_group_name_H-M   'P 1'
#
loop_
_entity.id
_entity.type
_entity.pdbx_description
1 polymer ?
#
loop_
_entity_poly.entity_id
_entity_poly.type
_entity_poly.pdbx_seq_one_letter_code
_entity_poly.pdbx_strand_id
1 'polypeptide(L)'
;MYKKSFVRIMLLLLAVTFMAVPAEAKWKKVPKVDNFILFQDYSGSMAMHHEAYKQVKIAMSKKVLNRLNEMTPELGYNASLHTFAPFAEMLAMGPYDKSAMSSAIGKIQTDYPIFGRLTPMGPGIAELRPVLDNLSGKTAIIMLSDGRHNKGVDPVAEATAIYNSYPNVCFHVISFAENDYGREILESIAALNDCSCGVIEGAQLMEDDVALEDFLKCALYDLVNVCDSEVIMFRSIQFDFDRSFIRDDMRPILDEAAQIILENDCNYELAGHTCNIGTEQYNQGLSERRAASVKDYLVGRGVDSAKLTTVGYGELQPKYDNSTREGRRLNRRVEIRVLP
;
A
#
# COMPACT_ATOMS: atom_id res chain seq x y z
N MET A 1 -2.28 59.60 -61.75
CA MET A 1 -3.63 59.21 -61.26
C MET A 1 -3.48 58.31 -60.05
N TYR A 2 -4.31 58.56 -59.04
CA TYR A 2 -4.43 57.88 -57.75
C TYR A 2 -4.57 56.35 -57.81
N LYS A 3 -3.97 55.64 -56.83
CA LYS A 3 -4.62 54.68 -55.88
C LYS A 3 -3.51 53.92 -55.10
N LYS A 4 -3.22 54.22 -53.83
CA LYS A 4 -3.90 53.85 -52.57
C LYS A 4 -3.84 52.35 -52.20
N SER A 5 -3.13 52.09 -51.09
CA SER A 5 -3.44 51.14 -49.99
C SER A 5 -3.21 49.63 -50.30
N PHE A 6 -2.64 48.78 -49.45
CA PHE A 6 -2.78 48.60 -48.00
C PHE A 6 -1.54 47.84 -47.47
N VAL A 7 -0.90 48.34 -46.41
CA VAL A 7 0.05 47.54 -45.60
C VAL A 7 -0.80 46.70 -44.64
N ARG A 8 -0.80 45.37 -44.78
CA ARG A 8 -1.40 44.46 -43.78
C ARG A 8 -0.30 44.02 -42.82
N ILE A 9 -0.30 44.63 -41.63
CA ILE A 9 0.43 44.15 -40.46
C ILE A 9 -0.30 42.90 -39.96
N MET A 10 0.32 41.73 -40.11
CA MET A 10 -0.17 40.47 -39.57
C MET A 10 0.41 40.31 -38.16
N LEU A 11 -0.35 40.69 -37.15
CA LEU A 11 -0.06 40.44 -35.73
C LEU A 11 -0.37 38.97 -35.45
N LEU A 12 0.66 38.12 -35.43
CA LEU A 12 0.60 36.76 -34.92
C LEU A 12 0.59 36.82 -33.39
N LEU A 13 -0.61 36.80 -32.81
CA LEU A 13 -0.85 36.49 -31.40
C LEU A 13 -0.46 35.02 -31.16
N LEU A 14 0.75 34.79 -30.66
CA LEU A 14 1.17 33.50 -30.14
C LEU A 14 0.46 33.29 -28.78
N ALA A 15 -0.73 32.73 -28.82
CA ALA A 15 -1.40 32.22 -27.63
C ALA A 15 -0.64 30.97 -27.16
N VAL A 16 0.32 31.16 -26.25
CA VAL A 16 0.93 30.05 -25.51
C VAL A 16 -0.13 29.55 -24.54
N THR A 17 -0.92 28.57 -24.97
CA THR A 17 -1.76 27.79 -24.07
C THR A 17 -0.82 26.92 -23.24
N PHE A 18 -0.55 27.35 -22.00
CA PHE A 18 -0.06 26.48 -20.96
C PHE A 18 -1.10 25.37 -20.77
N MET A 19 -0.88 24.22 -21.42
CA MET A 19 -1.56 23.00 -21.01
C MET A 19 -1.04 22.69 -19.62
N ALA A 20 -1.89 22.89 -18.61
CA ALA A 20 -1.66 22.33 -17.29
C ALA A 20 -1.59 20.81 -17.47
N VAL A 21 -0.38 20.26 -17.38
CA VAL A 21 -0.21 18.81 -17.27
C VAL A 21 -0.80 18.45 -15.91
N PRO A 22 -1.86 17.62 -15.86
CA PRO A 22 -2.37 17.16 -14.56
C PRO A 22 -1.23 16.47 -13.82
N ALA A 23 -1.04 16.82 -12.55
CA ALA A 23 -0.10 16.12 -11.70
C ALA A 23 -0.49 14.64 -11.70
N GLU A 24 0.40 13.76 -12.19
CA GLU A 24 0.17 12.33 -12.13
C GLU A 24 0.08 11.94 -10.65
N ALA A 25 -1.08 11.46 -10.22
CA ALA A 25 -1.28 10.97 -8.85
C ALA A 25 -0.22 9.90 -8.54
N LYS A 26 0.61 10.17 -7.53
CA LYS A 26 1.68 9.26 -7.12
C LYS A 26 1.13 8.28 -6.09
N TRP A 27 0.93 7.04 -6.56
CA TRP A 27 0.42 5.94 -5.76
C TRP A 27 1.55 5.27 -4.96
N LYS A 28 1.38 5.16 -3.65
CA LYS A 28 2.28 4.42 -2.74
C LYS A 28 1.61 3.13 -2.30
N LYS A 29 2.37 2.03 -2.34
CA LYS A 29 1.96 0.73 -1.80
C LYS A 29 2.01 0.81 -0.27
N VAL A 30 0.91 0.50 0.40
CA VAL A 30 0.82 0.43 1.87
C VAL A 30 0.32 -0.95 2.29
N PRO A 31 0.85 -1.54 3.37
CA PRO A 31 0.44 -2.87 3.80
C PRO A 31 -1.04 -2.86 4.20
N LYS A 32 -1.82 -3.77 3.61
CA LYS A 32 -3.23 -4.01 3.95
C LYS A 32 -3.37 -5.01 5.11
N VAL A 33 -2.36 -5.87 5.26
CA VAL A 33 -2.25 -6.90 6.30
C VAL A 33 -0.92 -6.78 7.04
N ASP A 34 -0.88 -7.26 8.29
CA ASP A 34 0.32 -7.31 9.12
C ASP A 34 1.09 -8.60 8.88
N ASN A 35 0.36 -9.70 8.68
CA ASN A 35 0.93 -11.03 8.50
C ASN A 35 0.40 -11.70 7.23
N PHE A 36 1.20 -12.53 6.58
CA PHE A 36 0.69 -13.46 5.58
C PHE A 36 1.25 -14.87 5.74
N ILE A 37 0.42 -15.86 5.40
CA ILE A 37 0.73 -17.28 5.51
C ILE A 37 0.58 -17.87 4.11
N LEU A 38 1.68 -18.35 3.54
CA LEU A 38 1.60 -19.19 2.35
C LEU A 38 1.26 -20.61 2.81
N PHE A 39 0.13 -21.15 2.34
CA PHE A 39 -0.41 -22.42 2.80
C PHE A 39 -0.56 -23.39 1.63
N GLN A 40 0.44 -24.24 1.45
CA GLN A 40 0.58 -25.11 0.28
C GLN A 40 -0.04 -26.49 0.53
N ASP A 41 -0.97 -26.89 -0.32
CA ASP A 41 -1.43 -28.27 -0.38
C ASP A 41 -0.30 -29.19 -0.87
N TYR A 42 0.07 -30.16 -0.06
CA TYR A 42 1.15 -31.11 -0.32
C TYR A 42 0.67 -32.56 -0.45
N SER A 43 -0.63 -32.71 -0.74
CA SER A 43 -1.32 -33.98 -0.92
C SER A 43 -0.90 -34.73 -2.20
N GLY A 44 -1.37 -35.98 -2.31
CA GLY A 44 -1.14 -36.80 -3.50
C GLY A 44 -1.83 -36.27 -4.74
N SER A 45 -2.96 -35.57 -4.63
CA SER A 45 -3.64 -34.99 -5.79
C SER A 45 -2.84 -33.86 -6.42
N MET A 46 -2.10 -33.09 -5.60
CA MET A 46 -1.14 -32.09 -6.08
C MET A 46 0.09 -32.69 -6.77
N ALA A 47 0.46 -33.94 -6.49
CA ALA A 47 1.50 -34.65 -7.25
C ALA A 47 1.02 -35.20 -8.62
N MET A 48 -0.28 -35.08 -8.94
CA MET A 48 -0.80 -35.48 -10.25
C MET A 48 -0.55 -34.39 -11.29
N HIS A 49 -0.58 -34.79 -12.57
CA HIS A 49 -0.51 -33.85 -13.68
C HIS A 49 -1.84 -33.09 -13.81
N HIS A 50 -1.74 -31.80 -14.08
CA HIS A 50 -2.85 -31.02 -14.58
C HIS A 50 -3.15 -31.42 -16.03
N GLU A 51 -4.39 -31.79 -16.33
CA GLU A 51 -4.89 -32.28 -17.59
C GLU A 51 -4.66 -31.29 -18.75
N ALA A 52 -4.88 -29.99 -18.54
CA ALA A 52 -4.71 -28.98 -19.58
C ALA A 52 -3.24 -28.68 -19.85
N TYR A 53 -2.44 -28.49 -18.79
CA TYR A 53 -1.05 -28.02 -18.89
C TYR A 53 -0.02 -29.14 -18.99
N LYS A 54 -0.42 -30.39 -18.73
CA LYS A 54 0.44 -31.59 -18.71
C LYS A 54 1.62 -31.51 -17.74
N GLN A 55 1.58 -30.58 -16.79
CA GLN A 55 2.59 -30.39 -15.74
C GLN A 55 2.08 -30.89 -14.39
N VAL A 56 2.97 -31.31 -13.50
CA VAL A 56 2.63 -31.70 -12.13
C VAL A 56 2.13 -30.48 -11.36
N LYS A 57 0.96 -30.56 -10.73
CA LYS A 57 0.32 -29.41 -10.05
C LYS A 57 1.18 -28.82 -8.94
N ILE A 58 1.88 -29.62 -8.14
CA ILE A 58 2.77 -29.10 -7.10
C ILE A 58 3.98 -28.35 -7.69
N ALA A 59 4.45 -28.74 -8.89
CA ALA A 59 5.49 -28.00 -9.59
C ALA A 59 4.98 -26.65 -10.11
N MET A 60 3.75 -26.63 -10.64
CA MET A 60 3.06 -25.39 -11.03
C MET A 60 2.86 -24.48 -9.81
N SER A 61 2.38 -25.02 -8.70
CA SER A 61 2.20 -24.31 -7.42
C SER A 61 3.50 -23.73 -6.88
N LYS A 62 4.59 -24.50 -6.93
CA LYS A 62 5.93 -24.02 -6.55
C LYS A 62 6.39 -22.85 -7.45
N LYS A 63 6.07 -22.86 -8.73
CA LYS A 63 6.35 -21.73 -9.64
C LYS A 63 5.56 -20.48 -9.22
N VAL A 64 4.28 -20.62 -8.90
CA VAL A 64 3.45 -19.51 -8.39
C VAL A 64 4.01 -18.97 -7.07
N LEU A 65 4.39 -19.83 -6.12
CA LEU A 65 5.01 -19.41 -4.85
C LEU A 65 6.28 -18.57 -5.08
N ASN A 66 7.15 -19.00 -6.00
CA ASN A 66 8.35 -18.22 -6.34
C ASN A 66 7.99 -16.85 -6.92
N ARG A 67 7.02 -16.78 -7.84
CA ARG A 67 6.57 -15.50 -8.43
C ARG A 67 5.94 -14.59 -7.37
N LEU A 68 5.11 -15.12 -6.48
CA LEU A 68 4.55 -14.38 -5.35
C LEU A 68 5.67 -13.78 -4.50
N ASN A 69 6.68 -14.58 -4.12
CA ASN A 69 7.81 -14.11 -3.33
C ASN A 69 8.62 -13.01 -4.07
N GLU A 70 8.88 -13.20 -5.35
CA GLU A 70 9.61 -12.24 -6.19
C GLU A 70 8.88 -10.89 -6.28
N MET A 71 7.57 -10.91 -6.55
CA MET A 71 6.77 -9.71 -6.80
C MET A 71 6.16 -9.08 -5.53
N THR A 72 6.19 -9.77 -4.38
CA THR A 72 5.71 -9.20 -3.11
C THR A 72 6.61 -8.01 -2.71
N PRO A 73 6.04 -6.82 -2.47
CA PRO A 73 6.80 -5.66 -1.99
C PRO A 73 7.21 -5.83 -0.53
N GLU A 74 8.38 -5.33 -0.14
CA GLU A 74 8.84 -5.39 1.27
C GLU A 74 8.24 -4.22 2.07
N LEU A 75 7.00 -4.39 2.55
CA LEU A 75 6.28 -3.35 3.31
C LEU A 75 6.27 -3.59 4.83
N GLY A 76 7.16 -4.45 5.33
CA GLY A 76 7.29 -4.73 6.77
C GLY A 76 6.35 -5.82 7.31
N TYR A 77 5.86 -6.72 6.44
CA TYR A 77 5.03 -7.86 6.85
C TYR A 77 5.78 -8.84 7.75
N ASN A 78 5.03 -9.61 8.53
CA ASN A 78 5.49 -10.95 8.94
C ASN A 78 4.99 -12.00 7.95
N ALA A 79 5.78 -13.05 7.73
CA ALA A 79 5.45 -14.13 6.83
C ALA A 79 5.80 -15.50 7.40
N SER A 80 5.03 -16.51 6.98
CA SER A 80 5.33 -17.92 7.21
C SER A 80 4.96 -18.76 5.99
N LEU A 81 5.51 -19.97 5.91
CA LEU A 81 5.17 -20.95 4.89
C LEU A 81 4.90 -22.29 5.55
N HIS A 82 3.70 -22.79 5.37
CA HIS A 82 3.28 -24.09 5.86
C HIS A 82 2.75 -24.94 4.70
N THR A 83 2.94 -26.24 4.81
CA THR A 83 2.22 -27.21 3.97
C THR A 83 1.05 -27.80 4.74
N PHE A 84 0.08 -28.36 4.04
CA PHE A 84 -0.90 -29.26 4.60
C PHE A 84 -0.98 -30.55 3.80
N ALA A 85 -1.45 -31.63 4.45
CA ALA A 85 -1.50 -32.96 3.87
C ALA A 85 -0.14 -33.55 3.44
N PRO A 86 0.88 -33.65 4.33
CA PRO A 86 0.82 -33.43 5.78
C PRO A 86 1.13 -31.99 6.20
N PHE A 87 0.76 -31.64 7.44
CA PHE A 87 1.15 -30.35 8.01
C PHE A 87 2.65 -30.33 8.30
N ALA A 88 3.34 -29.32 7.78
CA ALA A 88 4.72 -29.05 8.13
C ALA A 88 5.03 -27.56 8.00
N GLU A 89 5.76 -27.02 8.97
CA GLU A 89 6.33 -25.68 8.93
C GLU A 89 7.60 -25.69 8.06
N MET A 90 7.56 -24.97 6.94
CA MET A 90 8.72 -24.79 6.06
C MET A 90 9.51 -23.53 6.44
N LEU A 91 8.79 -22.51 6.93
CA LEU A 91 9.29 -21.26 7.49
C LEU A 91 8.36 -20.83 8.63
N ALA A 92 8.93 -20.66 9.83
CA ALA A 92 8.24 -20.12 11.00
C ALA A 92 7.83 -18.65 10.76
N MET A 93 6.78 -18.21 11.46
CA MET A 93 6.36 -16.82 11.41
C MET A 93 7.45 -15.87 11.92
N GLY A 94 7.76 -14.84 11.14
CA GLY A 94 8.68 -13.76 11.50
C GLY A 94 8.72 -12.68 10.43
N PRO A 95 9.61 -11.67 10.56
CA PRO A 95 9.73 -10.61 9.56
C PRO A 95 9.95 -11.19 8.15
N TYR A 96 9.19 -10.69 7.18
CA TYR A 96 9.27 -11.17 5.81
C TYR A 96 10.64 -10.85 5.20
N ASP A 97 11.32 -11.89 4.75
CA ASP A 97 12.58 -11.82 4.01
C ASP A 97 12.49 -12.70 2.77
N LYS A 98 12.74 -12.10 1.59
CA LYS A 98 12.61 -12.80 0.30
C LYS A 98 13.56 -13.99 0.17
N SER A 99 14.74 -13.91 0.77
CA SER A 99 15.76 -14.96 0.67
C SER A 99 15.39 -16.17 1.54
N ALA A 100 14.94 -15.91 2.77
CA ALA A 100 14.44 -16.92 3.69
C ALA A 100 13.20 -17.62 3.13
N MET A 101 12.26 -16.86 2.58
CA MET A 101 11.06 -17.41 1.92
C MET A 101 11.42 -18.22 0.67
N SER A 102 12.31 -17.73 -0.19
CA SER A 102 12.80 -18.48 -1.36
C SER A 102 13.45 -19.81 -0.94
N SER A 103 14.28 -19.79 0.11
CA SER A 103 14.90 -20.99 0.67
C SER A 103 13.87 -21.98 1.21
N ALA A 104 12.81 -21.49 1.86
CA ALA A 104 11.72 -22.31 2.37
C ALA A 104 10.88 -22.93 1.23
N ILE A 105 10.54 -22.17 0.19
CA ILE A 105 9.90 -22.68 -1.03
C ILE A 105 10.77 -23.76 -1.68
N GLY A 106 12.09 -23.57 -1.67
CA GLY A 106 13.08 -24.53 -2.13
C GLY A 106 12.92 -25.93 -1.53
N LYS A 107 12.51 -26.04 -0.25
CA LYS A 107 12.30 -27.30 0.49
C LYS A 107 11.09 -28.10 -0.01
N ILE A 108 10.14 -27.48 -0.70
CA ILE A 108 8.97 -28.17 -1.26
C ILE A 108 9.43 -29.07 -2.41
N GLN A 109 9.34 -30.39 -2.24
CA GLN A 109 9.70 -31.33 -3.29
C GLN A 109 8.53 -31.44 -4.28
N THR A 110 8.82 -31.61 -5.56
CA THR A 110 7.80 -31.72 -6.60
C THR A 110 7.65 -33.14 -7.13
N ASP A 111 8.54 -34.04 -6.71
CA ASP A 111 8.53 -35.46 -7.04
C ASP A 111 8.41 -36.25 -5.74
N TYR A 112 7.22 -36.79 -5.48
CA TYR A 112 6.93 -37.60 -4.31
C TYR A 112 5.82 -38.62 -4.58
N PRO A 113 5.77 -39.73 -3.82
CA PRO A 113 4.77 -40.78 -4.04
C PRO A 113 3.33 -40.27 -3.86
N ILE A 114 2.49 -40.54 -4.87
CA ILE A 114 1.05 -40.22 -4.85
C ILE A 114 0.29 -41.18 -3.93
N PHE A 115 0.64 -42.48 -3.96
CA PHE A 115 -0.07 -43.52 -3.22
C PHE A 115 0.06 -43.34 -1.70
N GLY A 116 -1.08 -43.33 -1.02
CA GLY A 116 -1.16 -43.20 0.44
C GLY A 116 -1.14 -41.77 0.98
N ARG A 117 -0.96 -40.75 0.11
CA ARG A 117 -1.07 -39.33 0.48
C ARG A 117 -2.49 -38.81 0.26
N LEU A 118 -3.32 -38.95 1.29
CA LEU A 118 -4.68 -38.40 1.33
C LEU A 118 -4.64 -36.87 1.52
N THR A 119 -5.75 -36.18 1.22
CA THR A 119 -5.88 -34.73 1.41
C THR A 119 -6.74 -34.44 2.65
N PRO A 120 -6.22 -34.51 3.88
CA PRO A 120 -6.96 -34.04 5.04
C PRO A 120 -6.92 -32.50 5.10
N MET A 121 -7.61 -31.83 4.18
CA MET A 121 -7.63 -30.37 4.11
C MET A 121 -8.22 -29.75 5.39
N GLY A 122 -9.36 -30.24 5.87
CA GLY A 122 -9.96 -29.77 7.13
C GLY A 122 -8.98 -29.89 8.31
N PRO A 123 -8.45 -31.09 8.63
CA PRO A 123 -7.42 -31.22 9.66
C PRO A 123 -6.19 -30.34 9.43
N GLY A 124 -5.74 -30.19 8.18
CA GLY A 124 -4.64 -29.29 7.84
C GLY A 124 -4.94 -27.83 8.19
N ILE A 125 -6.14 -27.34 7.89
CA ILE A 125 -6.59 -25.99 8.26
C ILE A 125 -6.66 -25.86 9.80
N ALA A 126 -7.11 -26.88 10.51
CA ALA A 126 -7.14 -26.87 11.98
C ALA A 126 -5.74 -26.72 12.61
N GLU A 127 -4.70 -27.27 11.98
CA GLU A 127 -3.31 -27.17 12.44
C GLU A 127 -2.72 -25.75 12.31
N LEU A 128 -3.44 -24.81 11.66
CA LEU A 128 -3.06 -23.39 11.69
C LEU A 128 -3.42 -22.71 13.01
N ARG A 129 -4.33 -23.26 13.84
CA ARG A 129 -4.75 -22.63 15.10
C ARG A 129 -3.59 -22.22 16.01
N PRO A 130 -2.60 -23.09 16.30
CA PRO A 130 -1.48 -22.71 17.17
C PRO A 130 -0.59 -21.61 16.57
N VAL A 131 -0.51 -21.54 15.23
CA VAL A 131 0.19 -20.47 14.53
C VAL A 131 -0.56 -19.15 14.75
N LEU A 132 -1.88 -19.16 14.53
CA LEU A 132 -2.76 -18.00 14.64
C LEU A 132 -2.91 -17.47 16.07
N ASP A 133 -2.87 -18.35 17.08
CA ASP A 133 -2.99 -17.98 18.51
C ASP A 133 -1.92 -16.97 18.97
N ASN A 134 -0.77 -16.96 18.29
CA ASN A 134 0.35 -16.09 18.62
C ASN A 134 0.43 -14.83 17.74
N LEU A 135 -0.53 -14.62 16.84
CA LEU A 135 -0.54 -13.48 15.92
C LEU A 135 -1.45 -12.38 16.40
N SER A 136 -1.01 -11.14 16.16
CA SER A 136 -1.82 -9.94 16.24
C SER A 136 -1.92 -9.28 14.88
N GLY A 137 -2.99 -8.52 14.65
CA GLY A 137 -3.19 -7.79 13.40
C GLY A 137 -3.93 -8.61 12.33
N LYS A 138 -4.09 -8.00 11.16
CA LYS A 138 -4.73 -8.61 9.99
C LYS A 138 -3.81 -9.65 9.38
N THR A 139 -4.36 -10.82 9.07
CA THR A 139 -3.58 -11.96 8.56
C THR A 139 -4.20 -12.48 7.26
N ALA A 140 -3.43 -12.47 6.17
CA ALA A 140 -3.83 -13.11 4.91
C ALA A 140 -3.32 -14.56 4.87
N ILE A 141 -4.22 -15.53 4.75
CA ILE A 141 -3.87 -16.93 4.45
C ILE A 141 -4.05 -17.14 2.96
N ILE A 142 -2.95 -17.37 2.25
CA ILE A 142 -2.94 -17.65 0.81
C ILE A 142 -2.82 -19.16 0.63
N MET A 143 -3.95 -19.81 0.36
CA MET A 143 -4.03 -21.26 0.19
C MET A 143 -3.86 -21.65 -1.29
N LEU A 144 -2.98 -22.62 -1.56
CA LEU A 144 -2.75 -23.16 -2.90
C LEU A 144 -3.16 -24.63 -2.93
N SER A 145 -4.22 -25.00 -3.66
CA SER A 145 -4.77 -26.37 -3.64
C SER A 145 -5.58 -26.70 -4.89
N ASP A 146 -5.77 -28.00 -5.15
CA ASP A 146 -6.72 -28.49 -6.16
C ASP A 146 -8.08 -28.89 -5.59
N GLY A 147 -8.28 -28.81 -4.27
CA GLY A 147 -9.55 -29.10 -3.61
C GLY A 147 -9.99 -30.58 -3.67
N ARG A 148 -9.14 -31.50 -4.16
CA ARG A 148 -9.54 -32.89 -4.43
C ARG A 148 -9.17 -33.86 -3.30
N HIS A 149 -9.83 -35.01 -3.32
CA HIS A 149 -9.56 -36.16 -2.44
C HIS A 149 -9.60 -35.83 -0.95
N ASN A 150 -10.45 -34.87 -0.58
CA ASN A 150 -10.67 -34.46 0.81
C ASN A 150 -11.20 -35.64 1.63
N LYS A 151 -10.59 -35.85 2.81
CA LYS A 151 -11.04 -36.84 3.79
C LYS A 151 -10.98 -36.26 5.20
N GLY A 152 -11.88 -36.72 6.06
CA GLY A 152 -11.98 -36.27 7.44
C GLY A 152 -12.98 -35.12 7.58
N VAL A 153 -12.66 -34.17 8.45
CA VAL A 153 -13.52 -33.00 8.72
C VAL A 153 -13.71 -32.19 7.45
N ASP A 154 -14.93 -31.68 7.26
CA ASP A 154 -15.26 -30.80 6.14
C ASP A 154 -14.35 -29.55 6.17
N PRO A 155 -13.55 -29.31 5.11
CA PRO A 155 -12.65 -28.17 5.06
C PRO A 155 -13.37 -26.83 5.11
N VAL A 156 -14.60 -26.72 4.59
CA VAL A 156 -15.38 -25.48 4.64
C VAL A 156 -15.82 -25.20 6.08
N ALA A 157 -16.29 -26.23 6.79
CA ALA A 157 -16.65 -26.11 8.20
C ALA A 157 -15.44 -25.72 9.08
N GLU A 158 -14.26 -26.29 8.83
CA GLU A 158 -13.06 -25.93 9.60
C GLU A 158 -12.57 -24.51 9.28
N ALA A 159 -12.54 -24.11 8.00
CA ALA A 159 -12.21 -22.74 7.60
C ALA A 159 -13.19 -21.73 8.22
N THR A 160 -14.49 -22.09 8.28
CA THR A 160 -15.51 -21.29 8.97
C THR A 160 -15.21 -21.18 10.47
N ALA A 161 -14.77 -22.28 11.11
CA ALA A 161 -14.41 -22.28 12.52
C ALA A 161 -13.15 -21.42 12.81
N ILE A 162 -12.16 -21.44 11.91
CA ILE A 162 -11.01 -20.51 11.97
C ILE A 162 -11.50 -19.08 11.86
N TYR A 163 -12.28 -18.74 10.84
CA TYR A 163 -12.76 -17.38 10.65
C TYR A 163 -13.54 -16.85 11.86
N ASN A 164 -14.44 -17.67 12.42
CA ASN A 164 -15.21 -17.30 13.61
C ASN A 164 -14.33 -17.11 14.86
N SER A 165 -13.20 -17.82 14.95
CA SER A 165 -12.26 -17.72 16.08
C SER A 165 -11.25 -16.58 15.89
N TYR A 166 -10.91 -16.24 14.65
CA TYR A 166 -9.90 -15.26 14.27
C TYR A 166 -10.48 -14.30 13.21
N PRO A 167 -11.32 -13.32 13.59
CA PRO A 167 -12.01 -12.44 12.64
C PRO A 167 -11.08 -11.53 11.80
N ASN A 168 -9.81 -11.42 12.21
CA ASN A 168 -8.78 -10.67 11.47
C ASN A 168 -8.07 -11.51 10.39
N VAL A 169 -8.47 -12.78 10.23
CA VAL A 169 -7.92 -13.70 9.21
C VAL A 169 -8.75 -13.63 7.94
N CYS A 170 -8.08 -13.55 6.80
CA CYS A 170 -8.68 -13.59 5.48
C CYS A 170 -8.13 -14.76 4.66
N PHE A 171 -9.01 -15.62 4.13
CA PHE A 171 -8.60 -16.67 3.20
C PHE A 171 -8.60 -16.16 1.75
N HIS A 172 -7.47 -16.34 1.07
CA HIS A 172 -7.29 -16.12 -0.36
C HIS A 172 -6.92 -17.45 -1.01
N VAL A 173 -7.52 -17.78 -2.15
CA VAL A 173 -7.37 -19.12 -2.73
C VAL A 173 -6.79 -19.05 -4.14
N ILE A 174 -5.70 -19.80 -4.35
CA ILE A 174 -5.10 -20.06 -5.64
C ILE A 174 -5.43 -21.52 -6.00
N SER A 175 -6.27 -21.69 -7.01
CA SER A 175 -6.81 -22.98 -7.44
C SER A 175 -5.92 -23.68 -8.45
N PHE A 176 -5.77 -24.98 -8.28
CA PHE A 176 -5.32 -25.94 -9.30
C PHE A 176 -6.41 -27.00 -9.55
N ALA A 177 -7.67 -26.67 -9.26
CA ALA A 177 -8.81 -27.57 -9.37
C ALA A 177 -9.19 -27.80 -10.84
N GLU A 178 -9.51 -29.06 -11.15
CA GLU A 178 -9.82 -29.50 -12.51
C GLU A 178 -11.24 -30.05 -12.64
N ASN A 179 -11.92 -30.20 -11.50
CA ASN A 179 -13.29 -30.69 -11.43
C ASN A 179 -14.16 -29.76 -10.58
N ASP A 180 -15.47 -29.88 -10.78
CA ASP A 180 -16.43 -28.98 -10.13
C ASP A 180 -16.43 -29.15 -8.61
N TYR A 181 -16.30 -30.39 -8.11
CA TYR A 181 -16.21 -30.66 -6.68
C TYR A 181 -15.06 -29.92 -5.99
N GLY A 182 -13.84 -29.98 -6.54
CA GLY A 182 -12.69 -29.28 -5.96
C GLY A 182 -12.87 -27.77 -6.05
N ARG A 183 -13.41 -27.27 -7.17
CA ARG A 183 -13.68 -25.85 -7.37
C ARG A 183 -14.71 -25.32 -6.37
N GLU A 184 -15.83 -26.00 -6.20
CA GLU A 184 -16.91 -25.62 -5.25
C GLU A 184 -16.39 -25.51 -3.80
N ILE A 185 -15.52 -26.43 -3.37
CA ILE A 185 -14.92 -26.37 -2.02
C ILE A 185 -14.03 -25.13 -1.88
N LEU A 186 -13.16 -24.89 -2.86
CA LEU A 186 -12.24 -23.76 -2.85
C LEU A 186 -12.98 -22.42 -2.93
N GLU A 187 -14.05 -22.35 -3.74
CA GLU A 187 -14.95 -21.20 -3.83
C GLU A 187 -15.68 -20.97 -2.51
N SER A 188 -16.16 -22.04 -1.85
CA SER A 188 -16.83 -21.95 -0.55
C SER A 188 -15.89 -21.41 0.53
N ILE A 189 -14.62 -21.82 0.53
CA ILE A 189 -13.60 -21.29 1.46
C ILE A 189 -13.31 -19.82 1.15
N ALA A 190 -13.12 -19.46 -0.12
CA ALA A 190 -12.87 -18.08 -0.53
C ALA A 190 -14.06 -17.16 -0.19
N ALA A 191 -15.29 -17.66 -0.27
CA ALA A 191 -16.51 -16.92 0.02
C ALA A 191 -16.79 -16.70 1.52
N LEU A 192 -16.00 -17.29 2.43
CA LEU A 192 -16.15 -17.08 3.88
C LEU A 192 -15.85 -15.64 4.30
N ASN A 193 -15.01 -14.95 3.53
CA ASN A 193 -14.46 -13.65 3.86
C ASN A 193 -14.76 -12.63 2.75
N ASP A 194 -15.40 -11.52 3.09
CA ASP A 194 -15.59 -10.39 2.16
C ASP A 194 -14.28 -9.78 1.67
N CYS A 195 -13.18 -9.98 2.41
CA CYS A 195 -11.84 -9.52 2.05
C CYS A 195 -11.11 -10.44 1.05
N SER A 196 -11.65 -11.61 0.74
CA SER A 196 -11.04 -12.57 -0.18
C SER A 196 -10.92 -12.00 -1.59
N CYS A 197 -9.94 -12.49 -2.34
CA CYS A 197 -9.78 -12.17 -3.76
C CYS A 197 -10.63 -13.08 -4.66
N GLY A 198 -11.51 -13.88 -4.06
CA GLY A 198 -12.14 -15.01 -4.73
C GLY A 198 -11.13 -16.13 -4.98
N VAL A 199 -11.49 -17.00 -5.92
CA VAL A 199 -10.62 -18.08 -6.39
C VAL A 199 -9.89 -17.60 -7.65
N ILE A 200 -8.57 -17.64 -7.60
CA ILE A 200 -7.71 -17.30 -8.75
C ILE A 200 -7.09 -18.59 -9.30
N GLU A 201 -7.11 -18.76 -10.61
CA GLU A 201 -6.50 -19.92 -11.25
C GLU A 201 -4.97 -19.81 -11.18
N GLY A 202 -4.33 -20.76 -10.52
CA GLY A 202 -2.87 -20.77 -10.33
C GLY A 202 -2.11 -20.83 -11.65
N ALA A 203 -2.69 -21.40 -12.69
CA ALA A 203 -2.08 -21.41 -14.01
C ALA A 203 -1.98 -20.02 -14.65
N GLN A 204 -2.95 -19.13 -14.41
CA GLN A 204 -2.87 -17.73 -14.85
C GLN A 204 -1.71 -17.02 -14.15
N LEU A 205 -1.58 -17.25 -12.84
CA LEU A 205 -0.53 -16.72 -11.99
C LEU A 205 0.86 -17.30 -12.25
N MET A 206 1.07 -18.18 -13.23
CA MET A 206 2.40 -18.65 -13.62
C MET A 206 3.08 -17.81 -14.70
N GLU A 207 2.30 -17.06 -15.48
CA GLU A 207 2.79 -16.39 -16.70
C GLU A 207 2.31 -14.94 -16.81
N ASP A 208 1.20 -14.58 -16.17
CA ASP A 208 0.64 -13.23 -16.21
C ASP A 208 1.16 -12.42 -15.01
N ASP A 209 2.00 -11.41 -15.26
CA ASP A 209 2.51 -10.49 -14.23
C ASP A 209 1.39 -9.57 -13.71
N VAL A 210 0.46 -9.16 -14.58
CA VAL A 210 -0.63 -8.23 -14.22
C VAL A 210 -1.60 -8.93 -13.28
N ALA A 211 -2.02 -10.15 -13.62
CA ALA A 211 -2.91 -10.92 -12.75
C ALA A 211 -2.25 -11.23 -11.38
N LEU A 212 -0.94 -11.46 -11.36
CA LEU A 212 -0.22 -11.68 -10.10
C LEU A 212 -0.09 -10.40 -9.28
N GLU A 213 0.18 -9.25 -9.91
CA GLU A 213 0.18 -7.96 -9.22
C GLU A 213 -1.21 -7.61 -8.66
N ASP A 214 -2.28 -7.84 -9.42
CA ASP A 214 -3.66 -7.63 -8.99
C ASP A 214 -4.02 -8.52 -7.79
N PHE A 215 -3.59 -9.79 -7.80
CA PHE A 215 -3.74 -10.69 -6.67
C PHE A 215 -2.98 -10.19 -5.44
N LEU A 216 -1.71 -9.80 -5.58
CA LEU A 216 -0.89 -9.29 -4.48
C LEU A 216 -1.46 -8.00 -3.90
N LYS A 217 -1.96 -7.10 -4.74
CA LYS A 217 -2.67 -5.89 -4.30
C LYS A 217 -3.92 -6.28 -3.51
N CYS A 218 -4.77 -7.13 -4.08
CA CYS A 218 -5.98 -7.56 -3.39
C CYS A 218 -5.71 -8.22 -2.02
N ALA A 219 -4.69 -9.08 -1.93
CA ALA A 219 -4.40 -9.85 -0.72
C ALA A 219 -3.53 -9.09 0.30
N LEU A 220 -2.55 -8.30 -0.13
CA LEU A 220 -1.47 -7.83 0.75
C LEU A 220 -1.34 -6.31 0.90
N TYR A 221 -1.65 -5.52 -0.13
CA TYR A 221 -1.39 -4.07 -0.09
C TYR A 221 -2.41 -3.22 -0.84
N ASP A 222 -2.66 -2.03 -0.34
CA ASP A 222 -3.43 -1.02 -1.05
C ASP A 222 -2.52 -0.02 -1.77
N LEU A 223 -3.07 0.63 -2.79
CA LEU A 223 -2.44 1.80 -3.42
C LEU A 223 -3.15 3.03 -2.87
N VAL A 224 -2.39 3.85 -2.15
CA VAL A 224 -2.89 5.14 -1.63
C VAL A 224 -2.26 6.25 -2.44
N ASN A 225 -3.09 7.20 -2.89
CA ASN A 225 -2.59 8.43 -3.46
C ASN A 225 -1.99 9.28 -2.33
N VAL A 226 -0.67 9.42 -2.33
CA VAL A 226 0.01 10.13 -1.24
C VAL A 226 -0.27 11.63 -1.28
N CYS A 227 -0.69 12.13 -2.44
CA CYS A 227 -1.00 13.53 -2.62
C CYS A 227 -2.41 13.92 -2.17
N ASP A 228 -3.21 12.97 -1.67
CA ASP A 228 -4.48 13.31 -1.03
C ASP A 228 -4.24 13.86 0.39
N SER A 229 -4.86 15.00 0.67
CA SER A 229 -4.61 15.88 1.83
C SER A 229 -4.71 15.24 3.23
N GLU A 230 -5.23 14.02 3.36
CA GLU A 230 -5.35 13.30 4.64
C GLU A 230 -4.11 12.49 5.01
N VAL A 231 -3.22 12.19 4.05
CA VAL A 231 -2.12 11.23 4.26
C VAL A 231 -0.88 11.89 4.88
N ILE A 232 -0.69 13.21 4.68
CA ILE A 232 0.47 13.93 5.20
C ILE A 232 0.05 15.06 6.14
N MET A 233 -0.12 14.73 7.42
CA MET A 233 -0.37 15.72 8.47
C MET A 233 0.96 16.29 9.00
N PHE A 234 1.35 17.46 8.51
CA PHE A 234 2.48 18.19 9.10
C PHE A 234 2.07 18.91 10.38
N ARG A 235 2.91 18.81 11.41
CA ARG A 235 2.79 19.67 12.61
C ARG A 235 3.03 21.13 12.20
N SER A 236 2.17 22.06 12.65
CA SER A 236 2.30 23.48 12.32
C SER A 236 3.58 24.10 12.90
N ILE A 237 4.30 24.88 12.09
CA ILE A 237 5.53 25.57 12.49
C ILE A 237 5.16 26.93 13.11
N GLN A 238 5.52 27.17 14.37
CA GLN A 238 5.09 28.36 15.11
C GLN A 238 6.18 29.45 15.13
N PHE A 239 5.77 30.71 15.03
CA PHE A 239 6.67 31.88 14.99
C PHE A 239 6.44 32.84 16.15
N ASP A 240 7.52 33.52 16.55
CA ASP A 240 7.47 34.59 17.53
C ASP A 240 6.74 35.84 17.02
N PHE A 241 6.45 36.76 17.94
CA PHE A 241 5.78 38.02 17.62
C PHE A 241 6.65 38.86 16.69
N ASP A 242 6.10 39.31 15.57
CA ASP A 242 6.82 40.12 14.58
C ASP A 242 8.14 39.50 14.08
N ARG A 243 8.16 38.17 13.94
CA ARG A 243 9.32 37.45 13.41
C ARG A 243 8.93 36.48 12.31
N SER A 244 9.86 36.30 11.36
CA SER A 244 9.77 35.33 10.26
C SER A 244 10.99 34.41 10.13
N PHE A 245 12.02 34.54 10.98
CA PHE A 245 13.19 33.67 10.89
C PHE A 245 12.93 32.29 11.50
N ILE A 246 13.58 31.27 10.93
CA ILE A 246 13.54 29.88 11.42
C ILE A 246 14.46 29.75 12.63
N ARG A 247 13.91 29.35 13.78
CA ARG A 247 14.65 29.09 15.02
C ARG A 247 15.28 27.69 14.99
N ASP A 248 16.32 27.48 15.77
CA ASP A 248 17.04 26.19 15.79
C ASP A 248 16.17 25.02 16.27
N ASP A 249 15.22 25.25 17.17
CA ASP A 249 14.25 24.24 17.62
C ASP A 249 13.21 23.87 16.55
N MET A 250 13.05 24.68 15.49
CA MET A 250 12.18 24.36 14.35
C MET A 250 12.89 23.48 13.32
N ARG A 251 14.23 23.40 13.35
CA ARG A 251 14.98 22.64 12.35
C ARG A 251 14.62 21.16 12.30
N PRO A 252 14.48 20.43 13.43
CA PRO A 252 14.15 19.00 13.39
C PRO A 252 12.82 18.71 12.70
N ILE A 253 11.79 19.52 12.98
CA ILE A 253 10.46 19.36 12.36
C ILE A 253 10.45 19.74 10.88
N LEU A 254 11.30 20.71 10.49
CA LEU A 254 11.46 21.09 9.08
C LEU A 254 12.32 20.08 8.30
N ASP A 255 13.28 19.44 8.95
CA ASP A 255 14.09 18.37 8.37
C ASP A 255 13.23 17.12 8.12
N GLU A 256 12.37 16.76 9.09
CA GLU A 256 11.36 15.72 8.92
C GLU A 256 10.40 16.07 7.78
N ALA A 257 9.90 17.31 7.73
CA ALA A 257 9.04 17.76 6.64
C ALA A 257 9.74 17.70 5.27
N ALA A 258 11.00 18.11 5.19
CA ALA A 258 11.79 18.04 3.96
C ALA A 258 11.96 16.59 3.49
N GLN A 259 12.25 15.66 4.41
CA GLN A 259 12.37 14.24 4.07
C GLN A 259 11.04 13.69 3.50
N ILE A 260 9.92 13.98 4.16
CA ILE A 260 8.59 13.55 3.68
C ILE A 260 8.31 14.16 2.30
N ILE A 261 8.60 15.44 2.07
CA ILE A 261 8.39 16.09 0.76
C ILE A 261 9.30 15.48 -0.32
N LEU A 262 10.53 15.10 0.02
CA LEU A 262 11.45 14.45 -0.91
C LEU A 262 11.02 13.04 -1.28
N GLU A 263 10.44 12.31 -0.33
CA GLU A 263 9.91 10.96 -0.54
C GLU A 263 8.60 10.95 -1.34
N ASN A 264 7.87 12.08 -1.38
CA ASN A 264 6.55 12.18 -1.99
C ASN A 264 6.48 13.32 -3.01
N ASP A 265 6.36 12.96 -4.29
CA ASP A 265 6.34 13.91 -5.41
C ASP A 265 4.96 14.57 -5.59
N CYS A 266 4.55 15.34 -4.59
CA CYS A 266 3.35 16.16 -4.59
C CYS A 266 3.71 17.63 -4.70
N ASN A 267 2.72 18.47 -4.99
CA ASN A 267 2.83 19.92 -4.82
C ASN A 267 2.37 20.29 -3.42
N TYR A 268 3.01 21.29 -2.82
CA TYR A 268 2.72 21.72 -1.46
C TYR A 268 2.48 23.23 -1.39
N GLU A 269 1.51 23.62 -0.58
CA GLU A 269 1.29 25.01 -0.17
C GLU A 269 1.91 25.23 1.22
N LEU A 270 2.69 26.30 1.34
CA LEU A 270 3.21 26.84 2.58
C LEU A 270 2.34 28.03 2.97
N ALA A 271 1.35 27.77 3.80
CA ALA A 271 0.33 28.71 4.23
C ALA A 271 0.78 29.49 5.47
N GLY A 272 1.18 30.75 5.30
CA GLY A 272 1.57 31.63 6.39
C GLY A 272 0.38 32.30 7.05
N HIS A 273 0.39 32.38 8.38
CA HIS A 273 -0.64 33.03 9.20
C HIS A 273 -0.04 33.93 10.29
N THR A 274 -0.81 34.93 10.71
CA THR A 274 -0.51 35.82 11.84
C THR A 274 -1.62 35.76 12.90
N CYS A 275 -1.34 36.38 14.06
CA CYS A 275 -2.40 36.77 14.98
C CYS A 275 -3.05 38.09 14.52
N ASN A 276 -4.10 38.52 15.21
CA ASN A 276 -4.87 39.74 14.92
C ASN A 276 -4.25 41.07 15.42
N ILE A 277 -2.93 41.10 15.65
CA ILE A 277 -2.25 42.31 16.15
C ILE A 277 -1.48 42.92 14.98
N GLY A 278 -1.77 44.17 14.64
CA GLY A 278 -1.17 44.90 13.53
C GLY A 278 -2.22 45.35 12.51
N THR A 279 -1.79 46.05 11.47
CA THR A 279 -2.67 46.33 10.33
C THR A 279 -2.76 45.10 9.44
N GLU A 280 -3.87 44.93 8.73
CA GLU A 280 -4.07 43.83 7.78
C GLU A 280 -2.94 43.78 6.74
N GLN A 281 -2.54 44.93 6.17
CA GLN A 281 -1.47 45.00 5.16
C GLN A 281 -0.13 44.53 5.73
N TYR A 282 0.14 44.86 6.99
CA TYR A 282 1.35 44.44 7.66
C TYR A 282 1.33 42.94 7.96
N ASN A 283 0.21 42.42 8.46
CA ASN A 283 0.03 41.00 8.75
C ASN A 283 0.08 40.14 7.49
N GLN A 284 -0.44 40.64 6.37
CA GLN A 284 -0.29 40.04 5.06
C GLN A 284 1.20 39.87 4.71
N GLY A 285 1.97 40.96 4.69
CA GLY A 285 3.40 40.89 4.38
C GLY A 285 4.21 40.04 5.37
N LEU A 286 3.84 40.02 6.65
CA LEU A 286 4.50 39.17 7.65
C LEU A 286 4.22 37.67 7.40
N SER A 287 2.99 37.32 7.04
CA SER A 287 2.61 35.94 6.73
C SER A 287 3.34 35.41 5.49
N GLU A 288 3.48 36.22 4.44
CA GLU A 288 4.24 35.88 3.23
C GLU A 288 5.72 35.65 3.52
N ARG A 289 6.35 36.52 4.32
CA ARG A 289 7.76 36.35 4.73
C ARG A 289 8.00 35.07 5.51
N ARG A 290 7.04 34.65 6.35
CA ARG A 290 7.12 33.38 7.08
C ARG A 290 7.06 32.18 6.15
N ALA A 291 6.09 32.18 5.23
CA ALA A 291 5.98 31.14 4.22
C ALA A 291 7.25 31.05 3.36
N ALA A 292 7.79 32.18 2.92
CA ALA A 292 9.06 32.26 2.18
C ALA A 292 10.24 31.72 2.98
N SER A 293 10.35 32.04 4.28
CA SER A 293 11.44 31.54 5.13
C SER A 293 11.40 30.03 5.31
N VAL A 294 10.20 29.44 5.37
CA VAL A 294 10.03 27.97 5.36
C VAL A 294 10.41 27.39 4.00
N LYS A 295 9.99 28.04 2.89
CA LYS A 295 10.36 27.61 1.53
C LYS A 295 11.88 27.57 1.37
N ASP A 296 12.58 28.65 1.71
CA ASP A 296 14.02 28.76 1.58
C ASP A 296 14.74 27.67 2.38
N TYR A 297 14.25 27.37 3.59
CA TYR A 297 14.78 26.29 4.41
C TYR A 297 14.63 24.92 3.74
N LEU A 298 13.42 24.59 3.26
CA LEU A 298 13.13 23.30 2.61
C LEU A 298 13.93 23.14 1.30
N VAL A 299 14.05 24.20 0.51
CA VAL A 299 14.90 24.21 -0.70
C VAL A 299 16.36 23.98 -0.34
N GLY A 300 16.84 24.58 0.76
CA GLY A 300 18.18 24.32 1.31
C GLY A 300 18.41 22.86 1.74
N ARG A 301 17.35 22.08 1.96
CA ARG A 301 17.40 20.63 2.22
C ARG A 301 17.23 19.76 0.96
N GLY A 302 17.15 20.38 -0.22
CA GLY A 302 17.08 19.69 -1.50
C GLY A 302 15.67 19.57 -2.09
N VAL A 303 14.64 20.13 -1.43
CA VAL A 303 13.28 20.16 -2.00
C VAL A 303 13.25 21.04 -3.24
N ASP A 304 12.63 20.56 -4.32
CA ASP A 304 12.45 21.37 -5.54
C ASP A 304 11.53 22.56 -5.28
N SER A 305 12.04 23.77 -5.52
CA SER A 305 11.31 25.03 -5.37
C SER A 305 10.02 25.09 -6.21
N ALA A 306 9.97 24.37 -7.35
CA ALA A 306 8.80 24.29 -8.22
C ALA A 306 7.62 23.57 -7.55
N LYS A 307 7.88 22.69 -6.58
CA LYS A 307 6.84 21.95 -5.83
C LYS A 307 6.26 22.76 -4.67
N LEU A 308 6.85 23.91 -4.35
CA LEU A 308 6.48 24.70 -3.17
C LEU A 308 5.83 26.02 -3.57
N THR A 309 4.54 26.16 -3.30
CA THR A 309 3.79 27.40 -3.42
C THR A 309 3.69 28.08 -2.06
N THR A 310 4.03 29.36 -1.96
CA THR A 310 3.88 30.13 -0.70
C THR A 310 2.65 31.02 -0.78
N VAL A 311 1.79 30.98 0.24
CA VAL A 311 0.62 31.84 0.33
C VAL A 311 0.58 32.48 1.72
N GLY A 312 0.48 33.81 1.77
CA GLY A 312 0.22 34.53 3.01
C GLY A 312 -1.28 34.74 3.21
N TYR A 313 -1.83 34.27 4.32
CA TYR A 313 -3.24 34.47 4.68
C TYR A 313 -3.43 35.59 5.71
N GLY A 314 -2.35 36.23 6.17
CA GLY A 314 -2.38 37.23 7.22
C GLY A 314 -3.14 36.72 8.45
N GLU A 315 -4.05 37.55 8.96
CA GLU A 315 -4.90 37.27 10.12
C GLU A 315 -6.29 36.72 9.76
N LEU A 316 -6.58 36.55 8.46
CA LEU A 316 -7.92 36.26 7.95
C LEU A 316 -8.39 34.82 8.17
N GLN A 317 -7.48 33.90 8.49
CA GLN A 317 -7.76 32.49 8.78
C GLN A 317 -7.25 32.07 10.17
N PRO A 318 -7.83 32.60 11.27
CA PRO A 318 -7.46 32.20 12.61
C PRO A 318 -7.93 30.77 12.89
N LYS A 319 -7.04 29.95 13.45
CA LYS A 319 -7.35 28.57 13.90
C LYS A 319 -7.60 28.50 15.41
N TYR A 320 -7.05 29.46 16.15
CA TYR A 320 -7.13 29.55 17.59
C TYR A 320 -7.69 30.91 18.03
N ASP A 321 -8.13 31.01 19.29
CA ASP A 321 -8.72 32.23 19.82
C ASP A 321 -7.68 33.36 19.98
N ASN A 322 -7.81 34.39 19.14
CA ASN A 322 -6.96 35.59 19.17
C ASN A 322 -7.17 36.48 20.40
N SER A 323 -8.22 36.27 21.20
CA SER A 323 -8.42 37.01 22.45
C SER A 323 -7.37 36.64 23.51
N THR A 324 -6.87 35.40 23.48
CA THR A 324 -5.87 34.89 24.44
C THR A 324 -4.44 35.06 23.95
N ARG A 325 -3.49 35.24 24.89
CA ARG A 325 -2.06 35.26 24.54
C ARG A 325 -1.61 33.96 23.87
N GLU A 326 -2.15 32.84 24.33
CA GLU A 326 -1.79 31.52 23.82
C GLU A 326 -2.36 31.28 22.42
N GLY A 327 -3.64 31.57 22.17
CA GLY A 327 -4.21 31.43 20.83
C GLY A 327 -3.54 32.35 19.81
N ARG A 328 -3.14 33.58 20.19
CA ARG A 328 -2.29 34.42 19.32
C ARG A 328 -0.92 33.79 19.02
N ARG A 329 -0.31 33.08 19.98
CA ARG A 329 0.93 32.32 19.76
C ARG A 329 0.72 31.20 18.77
N LEU A 330 -0.35 30.43 18.93
CA LEU A 330 -0.68 29.32 18.05
C LEU A 330 -1.08 29.78 16.64
N ASN A 331 -1.72 30.95 16.49
CA ASN A 331 -2.08 31.50 15.17
C ASN A 331 -0.89 32.02 14.37
N ARG A 332 0.21 32.40 15.02
CA ARG A 332 1.47 32.78 14.36
C ARG A 332 2.15 31.52 13.86
N ARG A 333 1.78 31.04 12.68
CA ARG A 333 2.21 29.74 12.18
C ARG A 333 2.40 29.69 10.67
N VAL A 334 3.10 28.68 10.20
CA VAL A 334 3.04 28.18 8.83
C VAL A 334 2.49 26.77 8.86
N GLU A 335 1.51 26.50 8.00
CA GLU A 335 1.03 25.16 7.71
C GLU A 335 1.61 24.70 6.37
N ILE A 336 2.03 23.44 6.30
CA ILE A 336 2.40 22.80 5.04
C ILE A 336 1.22 21.93 4.65
N ARG A 337 0.66 22.17 3.47
CA ARG A 337 -0.52 21.47 2.95
C ARG A 337 -0.17 20.83 1.62
N VAL A 338 -0.68 19.64 1.37
CA VAL A 338 -0.60 19.05 0.05
C VAL A 338 -1.61 19.72 -0.86
N LEU A 339 -1.20 20.07 -2.08
CA LEU A 339 -2.10 20.54 -3.13
C LEU A 339 -2.59 19.33 -3.94
N PRO A 340 -3.92 19.19 -4.14
CA PRO A 340 -4.51 18.07 -4.88
C PRO A 340 -4.18 18.07 -6.37
#